data_AF-A0A7J3ZRD1-F1
#
_entry.id   AF-A0A7J3ZRD1-F1
#
_cell.length_a   1.000
_cell.length_b   1.000
_cell.length_c   1.000
_cell.angle_alpha   90.00
_cell.angle_beta   90.00
_cell.angle_gamma   90.00
#
_symmetry.space_group_name_H-M   'P 1'
#
loop_
_entity.id
_entity.type
_entity.pdbx_description
1 polymer ?
#
loop_
_entity_poly.entity_id
_entity_poly.type
_entity_poly.pdbx_seq_one_letter_code
_entity_poly.pdbx_strand_id
1 'polypeptide(L)'
;MLSQIPIKIEKIERKILDREILRVAIIAELDAINLYEQLAAATDNENIRKVLLEVAREEKTHVGEFQALLLGEDAEQTEELDKGRKEVEEIIG
;
A
#
# COMPACT_ATOMS: atom_id res chain seq x y z
N MET A 1 -4.90 11.42 1.92
CA MET A 1 -5.74 11.48 0.72
C MET A 1 -4.95 12.01 -0.46
N LEU A 2 -4.48 11.08 -1.29
CA LEU A 2 -3.85 11.34 -2.58
C LEU A 2 -4.81 12.15 -3.48
N SER A 3 -4.72 13.47 -3.44
CA SER A 3 -5.48 14.35 -4.32
C SER A 3 -4.87 14.44 -5.72
N GLN A 4 -3.62 13.99 -5.90
CA GLN A 4 -2.92 13.92 -7.19
C GLN A 4 -2.02 12.69 -7.23
N ILE A 5 -2.11 11.93 -8.33
CA ILE A 5 -1.20 10.83 -8.62
C ILE A 5 0.16 11.44 -9.02
N PRO A 6 1.28 11.10 -8.35
CA PRO A 6 2.56 11.78 -8.56
C PRO A 6 3.28 11.39 -9.88
N ILE A 7 2.68 10.53 -10.71
CA ILE A 7 3.32 9.97 -11.90
C ILE A 7 2.95 10.76 -13.15
N LYS A 8 3.95 11.36 -13.81
CA LYS A 8 3.83 11.86 -15.19
C LYS A 8 4.15 10.74 -16.17
N ILE A 9 3.16 9.87 -16.41
CA ILE A 9 3.28 8.64 -17.22
C ILE A 9 3.94 8.89 -18.58
N GLU A 10 3.70 10.05 -19.18
CA GLU A 10 4.24 10.48 -20.47
C GLU A 10 5.77 10.60 -20.52
N LYS A 11 6.45 10.68 -19.38
CA LYS A 11 7.90 10.94 -19.28
C LYS A 11 8.70 9.75 -18.76
N ILE A 12 8.05 8.59 -18.60
CA ILE A 12 8.63 7.43 -17.93
C ILE A 12 8.96 6.36 -18.96
N GLU A 13 10.15 5.78 -18.86
CA GLU A 13 10.54 4.64 -19.70
C GLU A 13 9.61 3.46 -19.42
N ARG A 14 9.13 2.78 -20.47
CA ARG A 14 8.18 1.66 -20.33
C ARG A 14 8.66 0.57 -19.36
N LYS A 15 9.97 0.37 -19.24
CA LYS A 15 10.58 -0.64 -18.38
C LYS A 15 10.40 -0.36 -16.88
N ILE A 16 10.28 0.91 -16.48
CA ILE A 16 10.06 1.29 -15.07
C ILE A 16 8.60 1.64 -14.79
N LEU A 17 7.79 1.84 -15.84
CA LEU A 17 6.40 2.25 -15.73
C LEU A 17 5.57 1.26 -14.90
N ASP A 18 5.73 -0.05 -15.13
CA ASP A 18 4.94 -1.06 -14.42
C ASP A 18 5.25 -1.08 -12.92
N ARG A 19 6.53 -0.92 -12.54
CA ARG A 19 6.93 -0.78 -11.14
C ARG A 19 6.33 0.47 -10.50
N GLU A 20 6.34 1.60 -11.20
CA GLU A 20 5.73 2.84 -10.71
C GLU A 20 4.22 2.72 -10.55
N ILE A 21 3.52 2.06 -11.49
CA ILE A 21 2.09 1.77 -11.39
C ILE A 21 1.79 0.95 -10.14
N LEU A 22 2.54 -0.14 -9.91
CA LEU A 22 2.35 -1.02 -8.76
C LEU A 22 2.64 -0.29 -7.44
N ARG A 23 3.69 0.54 -7.38
CA ARG A 23 3.99 1.37 -6.20
C ARG A 23 2.87 2.35 -5.91
N VAL A 24 2.33 3.04 -6.92
CA VAL A 24 1.19 3.95 -6.72
C VAL A 24 -0.07 3.21 -6.29
N ALA A 25 -0.33 2.00 -6.82
CA ALA A 25 -1.43 1.17 -6.37
C ALA A 25 -1.29 0.85 -4.87
N ILE A 26 -0.12 0.40 -4.41
CA ILE A 26 0.15 0.14 -2.98
C ILE A 26 -0.06 1.41 -2.14
N ILE A 27 0.39 2.58 -2.59
CA ILE A 27 0.17 3.84 -1.86
C ILE A 27 -1.32 4.16 -1.76
N ALA A 28 -2.10 3.95 -2.82
CA ALA A 28 -3.54 4.19 -2.82
C ALA A 28 -4.25 3.28 -1.81
N GLU A 29 -3.91 2.00 -1.77
CA GLU A 29 -4.50 1.06 -0.79
C GLU A 29 -4.13 1.43 0.65
N LEU A 30 -2.88 1.81 0.92
CA LEU A 30 -2.47 2.26 2.26
C LEU A 30 -3.17 3.56 2.71
N ASP A 31 -3.41 4.49 1.79
CA ASP A 31 -4.19 5.70 2.06
C ASP A 31 -5.66 5.37 2.33
N ALA A 32 -6.25 4.42 1.60
CA ALA A 32 -7.61 3.93 1.81
C ALA A 32 -7.76 3.24 3.18
N ILE A 33 -6.83 2.37 3.57
CA ILE A 33 -6.79 1.73 4.90
C ILE A 33 -6.84 2.79 6.00
N ASN A 34 -5.93 3.77 5.94
CA ASN A 34 -5.87 4.83 6.94
C ASN A 34 -7.17 5.67 6.98
N LEU A 35 -7.73 6.00 5.81
CA LEU A 35 -8.98 6.75 5.71
C LEU A 35 -10.13 5.98 6.36
N TYR A 36 -10.33 4.72 6.01
CA TYR A 36 -11.46 3.93 6.50
C TYR A 36 -11.34 3.64 8.00
N GLU A 37 -10.14 3.35 8.51
CA GLU A 37 -9.93 3.17 9.94
C GLU A 37 -10.19 4.47 10.73
N GLN A 38 -9.79 5.63 10.21
CA GLN A 38 -10.07 6.93 10.83
C GLN A 38 -11.57 7.27 10.83
N LEU A 39 -12.27 7.02 9.72
CA LEU A 39 -13.72 7.22 9.63
C LEU A 39 -14.48 6.25 10.55
N ALA A 40 -14.01 5.01 10.67
CA ALA A 40 -14.58 4.02 11.58
C ALA A 40 -14.39 4.44 13.05
N ALA A 41 -13.26 5.06 13.40
CA ALA A 41 -13.02 5.59 14.74
C ALA A 41 -13.90 6.82 15.05
N ALA A 42 -14.23 7.63 14.04
CA ALA A 42 -14.96 8.88 14.20
C ALA A 42 -16.50 8.74 14.26
N THR A 43 -17.06 7.63 13.79
CA THR A 43 -18.51 7.41 13.76
C THR A 43 -19.03 6.76 15.03
N ASP A 44 -20.22 7.16 15.48
CA ASP A 44 -20.99 6.51 16.55
C ASP A 44 -21.95 5.43 16.00
N ASN A 45 -22.11 5.33 14.67
CA ASN A 45 -23.00 4.34 14.06
C ASN A 45 -22.27 3.00 13.88
N GLU A 46 -22.66 2.00 14.67
CA GLU A 46 -22.02 0.67 14.68
C GLU A 46 -22.11 -0.08 13.34
N ASN A 47 -23.17 0.11 12.56
CA ASN A 47 -23.27 -0.52 11.24
C ASN A 47 -22.26 0.10 10.26
N ILE A 48 -22.11 1.43 10.30
CA ILE A 48 -21.12 2.14 9.47
C ILE A 48 -19.70 1.73 9.88
N ARG A 49 -19.42 1.70 11.19
CA ARG A 49 -18.12 1.27 11.74
C ARG A 49 -17.76 -0.12 11.24
N LYS A 50 -18.69 -1.08 11.33
CA LYS A 50 -18.46 -2.47 10.90
C LYS A 50 -18.12 -2.58 9.41
N VAL A 51 -18.86 -1.88 8.55
CA VAL A 51 -18.60 -1.90 7.11
C VAL A 51 -17.25 -1.26 6.79
N LEU A 52 -16.93 -0.10 7.37
CA LEU A 52 -15.65 0.57 7.14
C LEU A 52 -14.45 -0.31 7.55
N LEU A 53 -14.54 -0.99 8.69
CA LEU A 53 -13.47 -1.90 9.14
C LEU A 53 -13.34 -3.14 8.26
N GLU A 54 -14.45 -3.65 7.71
CA GLU A 54 -14.41 -4.76 6.75
C GLU A 54 -13.74 -4.33 5.45
N VAL A 55 -14.12 -3.17 4.90
CA VAL A 55 -13.48 -2.61 3.70
C VAL A 55 -11.99 -2.35 3.94
N ALA A 56 -11.62 -1.72 5.07
CA ALA A 56 -10.22 -1.50 5.42
C ALA A 56 -9.40 -2.82 5.51
N ARG A 57 -10.04 -3.92 5.90
CA ARG A 57 -9.42 -5.25 5.92
C ARG A 57 -9.21 -5.79 4.50
N GLU A 58 -10.17 -5.58 3.60
CA GLU A 58 -10.04 -5.98 2.19
C GLU A 58 -8.91 -5.22 1.50
N GLU A 59 -8.77 -3.91 1.74
CA GLU A 59 -7.67 -3.13 1.15
C GLU A 59 -6.27 -3.62 1.60
N LYS A 60 -6.15 -4.19 2.81
CA LYS A 60 -4.90 -4.84 3.27
C LYS A 60 -4.57 -6.08 2.41
N THR A 61 -5.59 -6.77 1.89
CA THR A 61 -5.40 -7.87 0.93
C THR A 61 -4.89 -7.30 -0.40
N HIS A 62 -5.49 -6.21 -0.88
CA HIS A 62 -5.06 -5.56 -2.14
C HIS A 62 -3.62 -5.03 -2.07
N VAL A 63 -3.18 -4.50 -0.92
CA VAL A 63 -1.75 -4.20 -0.69
C VAL A 63 -0.88 -5.43 -0.98
N GLY A 64 -1.27 -6.59 -0.47
CA GLY A 64 -0.57 -7.85 -0.68
C GLY A 64 -0.56 -8.30 -2.15
N GLU A 65 -1.67 -8.15 -2.87
CA GLU A 65 -1.77 -8.48 -4.29
C GLU A 65 -0.83 -7.64 -5.15
N PHE A 66 -0.83 -6.32 -4.97
CA PHE A 66 0.06 -5.43 -5.70
C PHE A 66 1.53 -5.61 -5.29
N GLN A 67 1.79 -5.85 -4.01
CA GLN A 67 3.15 -6.14 -3.54
C GLN A 67 3.68 -7.43 -4.16
N ALA A 68 2.88 -8.49 -4.26
CA ALA A 68 3.30 -9.74 -4.90
C ALA A 68 3.73 -9.53 -6.36
N LEU A 69 2.98 -8.73 -7.13
CA LEU A 69 3.37 -8.34 -8.49
C LEU A 69 4.66 -7.50 -8.50
N LEU A 70 4.78 -6.52 -7.59
CA LEU A 70 5.96 -5.65 -7.53
C LEU A 70 7.24 -6.44 -7.26
N LEU A 71 7.21 -7.42 -6.38
CA LEU A 71 8.37 -8.26 -6.08
C LEU A 71 8.76 -9.18 -7.24
N GLY A 72 7.80 -9.57 -8.09
CA GLY A 72 8.08 -10.26 -9.35
C GLY A 72 8.81 -9.39 -10.37
N GLU A 73 8.49 -8.09 -10.40
CA GLU A 73 9.08 -7.12 -11.33
C GLU A 73 10.37 -6.46 -10.83
N ASP A 74 10.59 -6.41 -9.52
CA ASP A 74 11.69 -5.67 -8.88
C ASP A 74 12.47 -6.52 -7.85
N ALA A 75 13.52 -7.20 -8.34
CA ALA A 75 14.37 -8.04 -7.50
C ALA A 75 15.09 -7.26 -6.39
N GLU A 76 15.51 -6.01 -6.66
CA GLU A 76 16.16 -5.16 -5.65
C GLU A 76 15.19 -4.85 -4.50
N GLN A 77 13.91 -4.57 -4.82
CA GLN A 77 12.88 -4.35 -3.80
C GLN A 77 12.72 -5.57 -2.88
N THR A 78 12.87 -6.80 -3.40
CA THR A 78 12.82 -8.03 -2.59
C THR A 78 13.99 -8.11 -1.61
N GLU A 79 15.21 -7.87 -2.10
CA GLU A 79 16.43 -7.90 -1.27
C GLU A 79 16.36 -6.85 -0.15
N GLU A 80 15.93 -5.62 -0.46
CA GLU A 80 15.85 -4.53 0.51
C GLU A 80 14.75 -4.75 1.56
N LEU A 81 13.63 -5.40 1.23
CA LEU A 81 12.62 -5.76 2.23
C LEU A 81 13.15 -6.78 3.25
N ASP A 82 13.91 -7.77 2.79
CA ASP A 82 14.53 -8.76 3.67
C ASP A 82 15.61 -8.14 4.56
N LYS A 83 16.41 -7.20 4.04
CA LYS A 83 17.37 -6.42 4.83
C LYS A 83 16.66 -5.55 5.86
N GLY A 84 15.64 -4.80 5.46
CA GLY A 84 14.85 -3.95 6.36
C GLY A 84 14.22 -4.74 7.52
N ARG A 85 13.75 -5.97 7.28
CA ARG A 85 13.27 -6.84 8.37
C ARG A 85 14.38 -7.14 9.39
N LYS A 86 15.59 -7.50 8.93
CA LYS A 86 16.73 -7.79 9.81
C LYS A 86 17.17 -6.56 10.59
N GLU A 87 17.23 -5.40 9.95
CA GLU A 87 17.57 -4.13 10.62
C GLU A 87 16.60 -3.82 11.75
N VAL A 88 15.29 -4.03 11.55
CA VAL A 88 14.29 -3.86 12.62
C VAL A 88 14.53 -4.85 13.76
N GLU A 89 14.76 -6.13 13.46
CA GLU A 89 15.08 -7.17 14.45
C GLU A 89 16.31 -6.80 15.30
N GLU A 90 17.35 -6.22 14.70
CA GLU A 90 18.54 -5.74 15.42
C GLU A 90 18.29 -4.51 16.30
N ILE A 91 17.35 -3.63 15.92
CA ILE A 91 17.03 -2.41 16.67
C ILE A 91 16.15 -2.69 17.89
N ILE A 92 15.20 -3.62 17.76
CA ILE A 92 14.16 -3.86 18.79
C ILE A 92 14.34 -5.17 19.57
N GLY A 93 15.21 -6.07 19.12
CA GLY A 93 15.52 -7.38 19.76
C GLY A 93 16.64 -7.30 20.78
#